data_AF-F2UTN3-F1
#
_entry.id   AF-F2UTN3-F1
#
_cell.length_a   1.000
_cell.length_b   1.000
_cell.length_c   1.000
_cell.angle_alpha   90.00
_cell.angle_beta   90.00
_cell.angle_gamma   90.00
#
_symmetry.space_group_name_H-M   'P 1'
#
loop_
_entity.id
_entity.type
_entity.pdbx_description
1 polymer ?
#
loop_
_entity_poly.entity_id
_entity_poly.type
_entity_poly.pdbx_seq_one_letter_code
_entity_poly.pdbx_strand_id
1 'polypeptide(L)'
;MDLDEPEAGVTKMLTDNQATIAIGNDHVTKPRTKHIRVRHHFVRELIADGTIVLQHCPGTQMVADALTKALDKQTFEQHLPRLVGTSTAETEQRKALLGEGGLC
;
A
#
# COMPACT_ATOMS: atom_id res chain seq x y z
N MET A 1 -25.38 16.75 10.43
CA MET A 1 -23.98 16.82 9.96
C MET A 1 -23.83 15.60 9.09
N ASP A 2 -24.32 15.73 7.86
CA ASP A 2 -24.47 14.65 6.90
C ASP A 2 -23.24 14.76 6.00
N LEU A 3 -22.20 14.00 6.37
CA LEU A 3 -21.04 13.81 5.53
C LEU A 3 -21.47 12.80 4.48
N ASP A 4 -21.74 13.28 3.27
CA ASP A 4 -21.80 12.48 2.05
C ASP A 4 -20.44 11.80 1.84
N GLU A 5 -20.15 10.76 2.63
CA GLU A 5 -19.06 9.84 2.33
C GLU A 5 -19.51 8.99 1.14
N PRO A 6 -18.79 9.04 0.00
CA PRO A 6 -19.17 8.27 -1.17
C PRO A 6 -19.25 6.79 -0.79
N GLU A 7 -20.37 6.14 -1.11
CA GLU A 7 -20.59 4.71 -0.89
C GLU A 7 -19.33 3.95 -1.30
N ALA A 8 -18.72 3.29 -0.33
CA ALA A 8 -17.40 2.71 -0.43
C ALA A 8 -17.36 1.71 -1.59
N GLY A 9 -16.86 2.16 -2.74
CA GLY A 9 -16.38 1.26 -3.77
C GLY A 9 -15.35 0.30 -3.18
N VAL A 10 -15.22 -0.87 -3.77
CA VAL A 10 -14.30 -1.95 -3.36
C VAL A 10 -12.99 -1.39 -2.79
N THR A 11 -12.73 -1.65 -1.51
CA THR A 11 -11.57 -1.10 -0.80
C THR A 11 -10.32 -1.85 -1.21
N LYS A 12 -9.39 -1.16 -1.88
CA LYS A 12 -8.10 -1.73 -2.28
C LYS A 12 -7.11 -1.70 -1.13
N MET A 13 -6.68 -2.87 -0.67
CA MET A 13 -5.63 -3.03 0.34
C MET A 13 -4.33 -3.51 -0.31
N LEU A 14 -3.25 -2.77 -0.09
CA LEU A 14 -1.92 -3.07 -0.66
C LEU A 14 -1.07 -3.86 0.33
N THR A 15 -0.37 -4.90 -0.13
CA THR A 15 0.57 -5.69 0.69
C THR A 15 1.76 -6.20 -0.12
N ASP A 16 2.94 -6.28 0.49
CA ASP A 16 4.17 -6.85 -0.09
C ASP A 16 4.22 -8.37 0.09
N ASN A 17 3.49 -8.89 1.09
CA ASN A 17 3.52 -10.29 1.43
C ASN A 17 2.55 -11.09 0.56
N GLN A 18 3.08 -11.72 -0.49
CA GLN A 18 2.32 -12.61 -1.36
C GLN A 18 1.68 -13.79 -0.60
N ALA A 19 2.29 -14.26 0.49
CA ALA A 19 1.68 -15.31 1.30
C ALA A 19 0.41 -14.81 2.00
N THR A 20 0.35 -13.55 2.41
CA THR A 20 -0.87 -12.93 2.98
C THR A 20 -1.98 -12.86 1.94
N ILE A 21 -1.66 -12.50 0.70
CA ILE A 21 -2.62 -12.48 -0.42
C ILE A 21 -3.15 -13.88 -0.67
N ALA A 22 -2.27 -14.88 -0.75
CA ALA A 22 -2.66 -16.28 -0.93
C ALA A 22 -3.52 -16.78 0.24
N ILE A 23 -3.20 -16.43 1.49
CA ILE A 23 -3.98 -16.85 2.68
C ILE A 23 -5.35 -16.14 2.75
N GLY A 24 -5.46 -14.93 2.19
CA GLY A 24 -6.73 -14.19 2.07
C GLY A 24 -7.63 -14.78 0.99
N ASN A 25 -7.07 -15.12 -0.17
CA ASN A 25 -7.82 -15.61 -1.33
C ASN A 25 -8.09 -17.12 -1.30
N ASP A 26 -7.14 -17.95 -0.82
CA ASP A 26 -7.31 -19.40 -0.77
C ASP A 26 -7.94 -19.87 0.55
N HIS A 27 -8.95 -20.72 0.45
CA HIS A 27 -9.56 -21.42 1.58
C HIS A 27 -8.69 -22.56 2.15
N VAL A 28 -7.51 -22.82 1.58
CA VAL A 28 -6.66 -23.95 1.96
C VAL A 28 -5.88 -23.65 3.24
N THR A 29 -6.49 -24.02 4.37
CA THR A 29 -5.84 -24.01 5.68
C THR A 29 -4.63 -24.96 5.70
N LYS A 30 -3.41 -24.40 5.74
CA LYS A 30 -2.19 -25.17 5.99
C LYS A 30 -2.05 -25.45 7.49
N PRO A 31 -1.61 -26.65 7.92
CA PRO A 31 -1.45 -27.00 9.34
C PRO A 31 -0.65 -25.98 10.17
N ARG A 32 0.33 -25.31 9.55
CA ARG A 32 1.18 -24.27 10.17
C ARG A 32 0.48 -22.92 10.40
N THR A 33 -0.74 -22.71 9.90
CA THR A 33 -1.47 -21.43 9.97
C THR A 33 -2.69 -21.46 10.90
N LYS A 34 -2.86 -22.54 11.69
CA LYS A 34 -4.04 -22.73 12.57
C LYS A 34 -4.23 -21.58 13.59
N HIS A 35 -3.14 -20.99 14.09
CA HIS A 35 -3.18 -19.87 15.05
C HIS A 35 -3.64 -18.53 14.43
N ILE A 36 -3.58 -18.42 13.09
CA ILE A 36 -4.00 -17.25 12.30
C ILE A 36 -5.51 -17.31 12.01
N ARG A 37 -6.12 -18.51 12.09
CA ARG A 37 -7.50 -18.79 11.67
C ARG A 37 -8.55 -17.90 12.33
N VAL A 38 -8.53 -17.76 13.66
CA VAL A 38 -9.60 -17.06 14.42
C VAL A 38 -9.64 -15.57 14.09
N ARG A 39 -8.48 -14.93 13.92
CA ARG A 39 -8.40 -13.47 13.70
C ARG A 39 -8.66 -13.05 12.25
N HIS A 40 -8.48 -13.95 11.29
CA HIS A 40 -8.61 -13.63 9.87
C HIS A 40 -9.96 -13.99 9.25
N HIS A 41 -10.92 -14.54 10.02
CA HIS A 41 -12.26 -14.83 9.52
C HIS A 41 -12.97 -13.58 9.00
N PHE A 42 -12.95 -12.50 9.79
CA PHE A 42 -13.57 -11.23 9.40
C PHE A 42 -12.98 -10.64 8.11
N VAL A 43 -11.64 -10.58 8.00
CA VAL A 43 -10.97 -10.06 6.80
C VAL A 43 -11.27 -10.92 5.57
N ARG A 44 -11.35 -12.24 5.73
CA ARG A 44 -11.69 -13.16 4.64
C ARG A 44 -13.13 -13.01 4.18
N GLU A 45 -14.06 -12.81 5.12
CA GLU A 45 -15.47 -12.54 4.80
C GLU A 45 -15.58 -11.27 3.98
N LEU A 46 -14.89 -10.19 4.36
CA LEU A 46 -14.87 -8.94 3.59
C LEU A 46 -14.22 -9.08 2.19
N ILE A 47 -13.22 -9.95 2.04
CA ILE A 47 -12.62 -10.25 0.74
C ILE A 47 -13.58 -11.08 -0.11
N ALA A 48 -14.24 -12.08 0.47
CA ALA A 48 -15.19 -12.95 -0.21
C ALA A 48 -16.46 -12.21 -0.63
N ASP A 49 -16.91 -11.25 0.18
CA ASP A 49 -18.01 -10.32 -0.10
C ASP A 49 -17.63 -9.27 -1.18
N GLY A 50 -16.36 -9.21 -1.57
CA GLY A 50 -15.88 -8.24 -2.56
C GLY A 50 -15.75 -6.82 -2.02
N THR A 51 -15.98 -6.61 -0.72
CA THR A 51 -15.79 -5.33 -0.04
C THR A 51 -14.31 -4.92 0.00
N ILE A 52 -13.39 -5.90 0.08
CA ILE A 52 -11.93 -5.67 0.06
C ILE A 52 -11.27 -6.43 -1.10
N VAL A 53 -10.36 -5.76 -1.82
CA VAL A 53 -9.46 -6.41 -2.78
C VAL A 53 -8.02 -6.26 -2.31
N LEU A 54 -7.35 -7.40 -2.13
CA LEU A 54 -5.92 -7.45 -1.82
C LEU A 54 -5.10 -7.37 -3.12
N GLN A 55 -4.17 -6.42 -3.18
CA GLN A 55 -3.25 -6.27 -4.31
C GLN A 55 -1.80 -6.25 -3.82
N HIS A 56 -0.94 -6.93 -4.58
CA HIS A 56 0.49 -6.94 -4.31
C HIS A 56 1.12 -5.57 -4.61
N CYS A 57 1.92 -5.07 -3.67
CA CYS A 57 2.73 -3.87 -3.80
C CYS A 57 4.15 -4.19 -3.31
N PRO A 58 5.20 -4.00 -4.13
CA PRO A 58 6.58 -4.20 -3.68
C PRO A 58 6.88 -3.36 -2.42
N GLY A 59 7.66 -3.90 -1.47
CA GLY A 59 8.01 -3.18 -0.23
C GLY A 59 8.64 -1.80 -0.48
N THR A 60 9.43 -1.66 -1.54
CA THR A 60 10.02 -0.36 -1.97
C THR A 60 8.98 0.69 -2.37
N GLN A 61 7.74 0.29 -2.60
CA GLN A 61 6.62 1.19 -2.92
C GLN A 61 5.59 1.25 -1.79
N MET A 62 5.72 0.42 -0.75
CA MET A 62 4.82 0.39 0.40
C MET A 62 5.15 1.52 1.38
N VAL A 63 4.41 2.62 1.31
CA VAL A 63 4.60 3.77 2.22
C VAL A 63 4.41 3.39 3.70
N ALA A 64 3.60 2.36 3.99
CA ALA A 64 3.43 1.84 5.35
C ALA A 64 4.72 1.28 5.95
N ASP A 65 5.69 0.85 5.14
CA ASP A 65 6.99 0.39 5.63
C ASP A 65 7.77 1.53 6.29
N ALA A 66 7.64 2.76 5.79
CA ALA A 66 8.27 3.93 6.40
C ALA A 66 7.71 4.25 7.80
N LEU A 67 6.51 3.75 8.13
CA LEU A 67 5.86 3.94 9.42
C LEU A 67 6.07 2.77 10.39
N THR A 68 6.34 1.57 9.86
CA THR A 68 6.34 0.32 10.64
C THR A 68 7.72 -0.32 10.76
N LYS A 69 8.66 0.01 9.87
CA LYS A 69 10.02 -0.54 9.85
C LYS A 69 11.06 0.56 10.09
N ALA A 70 12.17 0.19 10.71
CA ALA A 70 13.37 1.03 10.74
C ALA A 70 14.09 0.90 9.39
N LEU A 71 13.75 1.79 8.45
CA LEU A 71 14.38 1.84 7.12
C LEU A 71 15.70 2.61 7.17
N ASP A 72 16.59 2.29 6.24
CA ASP A 72 17.77 3.12 5.98
C ASP A 72 17.36 4.48 5.41
N LYS A 73 18.24 5.48 5.56
CA LYS A 73 17.96 6.86 5.16
C LYS A 73 17.50 6.97 3.71
N GLN A 74 18.14 6.25 2.80
CA GLN A 74 17.85 6.34 1.37
C GLN A 74 16.44 5.80 1.06
N THR A 75 16.06 4.65 1.61
CA THR A 75 14.72 4.10 1.41
C THR A 75 13.65 4.97 2.09
N PHE A 76 13.92 5.51 3.27
CA PHE A 76 12.98 6.44 3.93
C PHE A 76 12.75 7.72 3.11
N GLU A 77 13.81 8.32 2.57
CA GLU A 77 13.73 9.50 1.71
C GLU A 77 12.92 9.26 0.42
N GLN A 78 12.92 8.04 -0.10
CA GLN A 78 12.07 7.68 -1.25
C GLN A 78 10.57 7.67 -0.91
N HIS A 79 10.21 7.33 0.34
CA HIS A 79 8.82 7.32 0.79
C HIS A 79 8.32 8.69 1.27
N LEU A 80 9.21 9.61 1.68
CA LEU A 80 8.87 10.93 2.21
C LEU A 80 7.90 11.74 1.33
N PRO A 81 8.07 11.85 0.00
CA PRO A 81 7.16 12.63 -0.83
C PRO A 81 5.71 12.14 -0.76
N ARG A 82 5.53 10.81 -0.70
CA ARG A 82 4.22 10.17 -0.59
C ARG A 82 3.64 10.27 0.81
N LEU A 83 4.49 10.32 1.84
CA LEU A 83 4.07 10.40 3.23
C LEU A 83 3.65 11.82 3.63
N VAL A 84 4.38 12.83 3.16
CA VAL A 84 4.17 14.25 3.51
C VAL A 84 3.16 14.92 2.57
N GLY A 85 2.81 14.29 1.46
CA GLY A 85 1.85 14.83 0.50
C GLY A 85 2.43 15.95 -0.37
N THR A 86 3.75 16.01 -0.52
CA THR A 86 4.36 16.90 -1.52
C THR A 86 4.08 16.31 -2.90
N SER A 87 3.07 16.87 -3.57
CA SER A 87 2.62 16.53 -4.91
C SER A 87 3.76 16.06 -5.81
N THR A 88 3.74 14.78 -6.20
CA THR A 88 4.62 14.25 -7.23
C THR A 88 4.39 14.91 -8.61
N ALA A 89 3.28 15.63 -8.81
CA ALA A 89 3.05 16.39 -10.04
C ALA A 89 3.95 17.64 -10.14
N GLU A 90 4.39 18.20 -9.01
CA GLU A 90 5.23 19.41 -9.01
C GLU A 90 6.71 19.11 -9.27
N THR A 91 7.16 17.88 -9.00
CA THR A 91 8.57 17.50 -9.20
C THR A 91 8.91 17.34 -10.68
N GLU A 92 7.97 16.86 -11.51
CA GLU A 92 8.14 16.82 -12.97
C GLU A 92 8.11 18.23 -13.59
N GLN A 93 7.26 19.13 -13.08
CA GLN A 93 7.24 20.53 -13.53
C GLN A 93 8.45 21.33 -13.06
N ARG A 94 9.01 21.08 -11.86
CA ARG A 94 10.24 21.75 -11.41
C ARG A 94 11.49 21.30 -12.18
N LYS A 95 11.54 20.03 -12.64
CA LYS A 95 12.62 19.56 -13.52
C LYS A 95 12.51 20.12 -14.95
N ALA A 96 11.31 20.48 -15.39
CA ALA A 96 11.11 21.22 -16.64
C ALA A 96 11.42 22.73 -16.54
N LEU A 97 11.36 23.31 -15.32
CA LEU A 97 11.68 24.73 -15.05
C LEU A 97 13.17 24.97 -14.74
N LEU A 98 13.91 23.98 -14.22
CA LEU A 98 15.37 23.99 -14.21
C LEU A 98 15.90 23.24 -15.42
N GLY A 99 15.82 23.89 -16.58
CA GLY A 99 16.55 23.47 -17.76
C GLY A 99 18.05 23.47 -17.47
N GLU A 100 18.61 22.31 -17.17
CA GLU A 100 20.02 22.07 -17.44
C GLU A 100 20.19 22.02 -18.96
N GLY A 101 20.56 23.17 -19.52
CA GLY A 101 20.88 23.34 -20.92
C GLY A 101 21.91 24.44 -21.08
N GLY A 102 23.19 24.04 -21.17
CA GLY A 102 24.21 24.90 -21.77
C GLY A 102 25.58 24.82 -21.11
N LEU A 103 26.41 23.92 -21.66
CA LEU A 103 27.87 24.03 -21.71
C LEU A 103 28.34 25.48 -21.92
N CYS A 104 29.11 26.03 -20.97
CA CYS A 104 30.18 27.02 -21.11
C CYS A 104 30.73 27.36 -19.72
#